data_AF-A0A1V6FB46-F1
#
_entry.id   AF-A0A1V6FB46-F1
#
_cell.length_a   1.000
_cell.length_b   1.000
_cell.length_c   1.000
_cell.angle_alpha   90.00
_cell.angle_beta   90.00
_cell.angle_gamma   90.00
#
_symmetry.space_group_name_H-M   'P 1'
#
loop_
_entity.id
_entity.type
_entity.pdbx_description
1 polymer ?
#
loop_
_entity_poly.entity_id
_entity_poly.type
_entity_poly.pdbx_seq_one_letter_code
_entity_poly.pdbx_strand_id
1 'polypeptide(L)'
;MNVKVVYPAKKIKHDIRRAAIYWAKPAFILAAVISAIVNYLVKGSAWSVIVIWSLWMIWSFVFTPTLIEHNRTSIAVKSSIHVAILVVIIYMIYPNWPGIEVASLVVVGGLILTAILFFSNVSRQKQNVFPLLIFIIISIIFSVVAFVLRGQEPLGWAMIVSISVALAIFLSTAIILRINFFRELKKRFML
;
A
#
# COMPACT_ATOMS: atom_id res chain seq x y z
N MET A 1 29.06 23.27 -41.89
CA MET A 1 29.01 23.79 -40.51
C MET A 1 28.48 22.67 -39.61
N ASN A 2 29.35 22.01 -38.85
CA ASN A 2 28.99 20.84 -38.06
C ASN A 2 28.42 21.31 -36.71
N VAL A 3 27.10 21.37 -36.59
CA VAL A 3 26.42 21.81 -35.37
C VAL A 3 26.59 20.71 -34.32
N LYS A 4 27.51 20.92 -33.38
CA LYS A 4 27.72 20.03 -32.23
C LYS A 4 26.46 20.10 -31.36
N VAL A 5 25.65 19.04 -31.38
CA VAL A 5 24.45 18.96 -30.53
C VAL A 5 24.90 18.92 -29.07
N VAL A 6 24.78 20.05 -28.36
CA VAL A 6 25.20 20.23 -26.96
C VAL A 6 24.15 19.67 -25.98
N TYR A 7 22.92 19.44 -26.46
CA TYR A 7 21.83 18.96 -25.63
C TYR A 7 21.74 17.43 -25.61
N PRO A 8 21.51 16.81 -24.44
CA PRO A 8 21.31 15.38 -24.35
C PRO A 8 20.08 14.98 -25.18
N ALA A 9 20.20 13.86 -25.91
CA ALA A 9 19.13 13.35 -26.77
C ALA A 9 17.81 13.20 -25.99
N LYS A 10 16.72 13.68 -26.60
CA LYS A 10 15.37 13.66 -26.01
C LYS A 10 14.94 12.23 -25.67
N LYS A 11 14.60 11.98 -24.39
CA LYS A 11 14.14 10.64 -23.95
C LYS A 11 12.66 10.43 -24.25
N ILE A 12 12.36 9.86 -25.42
CA ILE A 12 11.00 9.60 -25.95
C ILE A 12 10.08 8.91 -24.91
N LYS A 13 10.61 7.96 -24.11
CA LYS A 13 9.84 7.25 -23.06
C LYS A 13 9.29 8.18 -21.96
N HIS A 14 10.04 9.24 -21.62
CA HIS A 14 9.58 10.22 -20.62
C HIS A 14 8.45 11.09 -21.18
N ASP A 15 8.50 11.40 -22.48
CA ASP A 15 7.49 12.21 -23.15
C ASP A 15 6.16 11.46 -23.30
N ILE A 16 6.19 10.18 -23.70
CA ILE A 16 4.98 9.35 -23.80
C ILE A 16 4.30 9.23 -22.44
N ARG A 17 5.07 8.98 -21.37
CA ARG A 17 4.53 8.90 -20.00
C ARG A 17 3.94 10.25 -19.56
N ARG A 18 4.62 11.37 -19.84
CA ARG A 18 4.10 12.71 -19.52
C ARG A 18 2.81 13.00 -20.27
N ALA A 19 2.72 12.66 -21.55
CA ALA A 19 1.50 12.79 -22.33
C ALA A 19 0.36 11.94 -21.75
N ALA A 20 0.64 10.68 -21.41
CA ALA A 20 -0.35 9.79 -20.78
C ALA A 20 -0.86 10.35 -19.44
N ILE A 21 0.03 10.85 -18.58
CA ILE A 21 -0.35 11.50 -17.31
C ILE A 21 -1.18 12.76 -17.57
N TYR A 22 -0.79 13.57 -18.55
CA TYR A 22 -1.47 14.81 -18.90
C TYR A 22 -2.93 14.55 -19.32
N TRP A 23 -3.18 13.54 -20.15
CA TRP A 23 -4.53 13.18 -20.59
C TRP A 23 -5.32 12.38 -19.55
N ALA A 24 -4.66 11.51 -18.78
CA ALA A 24 -5.33 10.71 -17.76
C ALA A 24 -5.77 11.56 -16.56
N LYS A 25 -5.01 12.58 -16.17
CA LYS A 25 -5.32 13.44 -15.00
C LYS A 25 -6.74 14.02 -15.03
N PRO A 26 -7.18 14.75 -16.09
CA PRO A 26 -8.52 15.29 -16.14
C PRO A 26 -9.58 14.19 -16.18
N ALA A 27 -9.34 13.08 -16.89
CA ALA A 27 -10.28 11.96 -16.96
C ALA A 27 -10.53 11.32 -15.59
N PHE A 28 -9.49 11.10 -14.78
CA PHE A 28 -9.60 10.56 -13.43
C PHE A 28 -10.35 11.51 -12.48
N ILE A 29 -10.05 12.82 -12.56
CA ILE A 29 -10.73 13.82 -11.74
C ILE A 29 -12.22 13.90 -12.12
N LEU A 30 -12.53 13.94 -13.42
CA LEU A 30 -13.91 13.95 -13.91
C LEU A 30 -14.65 12.69 -13.48
N ALA A 31 -14.04 11.51 -13.60
CA ALA A 31 -14.66 10.26 -13.15
C ALA A 31 -14.98 10.28 -11.65
N ALA A 32 -14.05 10.77 -10.81
CA ALA A 32 -14.28 10.94 -9.38
C ALA A 32 -15.44 11.89 -9.09
N VAL A 33 -15.46 13.06 -9.74
CA VAL A 33 -16.52 14.07 -9.57
C VAL A 33 -17.88 13.55 -10.02
N ILE A 34 -17.96 12.94 -11.21
CA ILE A 34 -19.19 12.36 -11.74
C ILE A 34 -19.70 11.27 -10.80
N SER A 35 -18.83 10.39 -10.31
CA SER A 35 -19.25 9.32 -9.38
C SER A 35 -19.86 9.89 -8.09
N ALA A 36 -19.29 10.98 -7.54
CA ALA A 36 -19.82 11.64 -6.35
C ALA A 36 -21.17 12.32 -6.62
N ILE A 37 -21.31 13.00 -7.76
CA ILE A 37 -22.57 13.66 -8.16
C ILE A 37 -23.68 12.62 -8.34
N VAL A 38 -23.42 11.54 -9.09
CA VAL A 38 -24.41 10.48 -9.31
C VAL A 38 -24.82 9.86 -7.97
N ASN A 39 -23.87 9.59 -7.08
CA ASN A 39 -24.16 9.05 -5.76
C ASN A 39 -25.05 9.99 -4.93
N TYR A 40 -24.80 11.30 -4.98
CA TYR A 40 -25.64 12.30 -4.33
C TYR A 40 -27.07 12.33 -4.89
N LEU A 41 -27.21 12.25 -6.22
CA LEU A 41 -28.52 12.26 -6.89
C LEU A 41 -29.34 10.99 -6.61
N VAL A 42 -28.69 9.83 -6.58
CA VAL A 42 -29.34 8.53 -6.34
C VAL A 42 -29.73 8.35 -4.87
N LYS A 43 -29.14 9.13 -3.94
CA LYS A 43 -29.39 9.06 -2.48
C LYS A 43 -29.21 7.66 -1.86
N GLY A 44 -28.47 6.78 -2.53
CA GLY A 44 -28.20 5.42 -2.08
C GLY A 44 -27.03 5.33 -1.10
N SER A 45 -26.53 4.10 -0.88
CA SER A 45 -25.27 3.86 -0.17
C SER A 45 -24.11 4.62 -0.82
N ALA A 46 -23.09 5.00 -0.04
CA ALA A 46 -21.97 5.84 -0.49
C ALA A 46 -20.95 5.10 -1.39
N TRP A 47 -21.41 4.37 -2.41
CA TRP A 47 -20.58 3.57 -3.31
C TRP A 47 -19.54 4.40 -4.08
N SER A 48 -19.78 5.71 -4.27
CA SER A 48 -18.80 6.62 -4.88
C SER A 48 -17.46 6.64 -4.14
N VAL A 49 -17.44 6.41 -2.82
CA VAL A 49 -16.20 6.37 -2.03
C VAL A 49 -15.32 5.18 -2.45
N ILE A 50 -15.93 4.03 -2.75
CA ILE A 50 -15.24 2.84 -3.27
C ILE A 50 -14.58 3.18 -4.61
N VAL A 51 -15.34 3.81 -5.51
CA VAL A 51 -14.86 4.20 -6.85
C VAL A 51 -13.71 5.19 -6.76
N ILE A 52 -13.83 6.23 -5.92
CA ILE A 52 -12.80 7.23 -5.72
C ILE A 52 -11.51 6.58 -5.19
N TRP A 53 -11.62 5.67 -4.21
CA TRP A 53 -10.45 4.97 -3.68
C TRP A 53 -9.81 4.03 -4.72
N SER A 54 -10.61 3.33 -5.52
CA SER A 54 -10.11 2.49 -6.63
C SER A 54 -9.41 3.34 -7.70
N LEU A 55 -9.96 4.50 -8.07
CA LEU A 55 -9.30 5.44 -8.98
C LEU A 55 -7.97 5.94 -8.41
N TRP A 56 -7.94 6.28 -7.13
CA TRP A 56 -6.71 6.67 -6.43
C TRP A 56 -5.67 5.55 -6.42
N MET A 57 -6.11 4.30 -6.23
CA MET A 57 -5.26 3.12 -6.27
C MET A 57 -4.61 2.96 -7.66
N ILE A 58 -5.40 2.99 -8.73
CA ILE A 58 -4.91 2.90 -10.11
C ILE A 58 -3.94 4.06 -10.40
N TRP A 59 -4.29 5.29 -10.00
CA TRP A 59 -3.42 6.45 -10.15
C TRP A 59 -2.06 6.24 -9.47
N SER A 60 -2.09 5.73 -8.23
CA SER A 60 -0.93 5.51 -7.39
C SER A 60 0.02 4.41 -7.87
N PHE A 61 -0.46 3.43 -8.63
CA PHE A 61 0.36 2.33 -9.16
C PHE A 61 0.78 2.53 -10.63
N VAL A 62 -0.08 3.13 -11.45
CA VAL A 62 0.15 3.24 -12.90
C VAL A 62 0.82 4.57 -13.27
N PHE A 63 0.37 5.68 -12.69
CA PHE A 63 0.73 7.02 -13.16
C PHE A 63 1.79 7.69 -12.30
N THR A 64 1.66 7.61 -10.97
CA THR A 64 2.56 8.31 -10.03
C THR A 64 4.04 7.90 -10.23
N PRO A 65 4.96 8.85 -10.44
CA PRO A 65 6.39 8.56 -10.50
C PRO A 65 6.89 8.08 -9.14
N THR A 66 7.65 6.98 -9.15
CA THR A 66 8.30 6.45 -7.95
C THR A 66 9.44 7.38 -7.56
N LEU A 67 9.21 8.25 -6.58
CA LEU A 67 10.19 9.24 -6.08
C LEU A 67 11.28 8.63 -5.18
N ILE A 68 11.08 7.40 -4.68
CA ILE A 68 12.00 6.68 -3.78
C ILE A 68 12.28 5.32 -4.41
N GLU A 69 13.50 4.78 -4.22
CA GLU A 69 13.99 3.50 -4.73
C GLU A 69 12.87 2.48 -4.99
N HIS A 70 12.74 2.10 -6.26
CA HIS A 70 11.69 1.21 -6.74
C HIS A 70 11.98 -0.23 -6.30
N ASN A 71 11.75 -0.52 -5.02
CA ASN A 71 11.95 -1.84 -4.46
C ASN A 71 10.66 -2.67 -4.51
N ARG A 72 10.80 -3.94 -4.88
CA ARG A 72 9.70 -4.91 -4.99
C ARG A 72 8.95 -5.06 -3.67
N THR A 73 9.67 -5.00 -2.54
CA THR A 73 9.09 -5.05 -1.19
C THR A 73 8.20 -3.84 -0.93
N SER A 74 8.65 -2.62 -1.24
CA SER A 74 7.86 -1.39 -1.09
C SER A 74 6.59 -1.39 -1.94
N ILE A 75 6.64 -1.94 -3.15
CA ILE A 75 5.45 -2.08 -4.00
C ILE A 75 4.45 -3.03 -3.36
N ALA A 76 4.90 -4.20 -2.91
CA ALA A 76 4.05 -5.20 -2.29
C ALA A 76 3.41 -4.69 -0.98
N VAL A 77 4.16 -3.92 -0.17
CA VAL A 77 3.63 -3.22 1.00
C VAL A 77 2.55 -2.22 0.59
N LYS A 78 2.87 -1.32 -0.35
CA LYS A 78 1.93 -0.28 -0.82
C LYS A 78 0.66 -0.90 -1.39
N SER A 79 0.76 -1.95 -2.22
CA SER A 79 -0.40 -2.64 -2.79
C SER A 79 -1.27 -3.26 -1.72
N SER A 80 -0.66 -3.97 -0.77
CA SER A 80 -1.40 -4.62 0.32
C SER A 80 -2.16 -3.60 1.17
N ILE A 81 -1.55 -2.44 1.46
CA ILE A 81 -2.20 -1.35 2.21
C ILE A 81 -3.39 -0.78 1.43
N HIS A 82 -3.24 -0.50 0.12
CA HIS A 82 -4.34 0.08 -0.66
C HIS A 82 -5.52 -0.87 -0.79
N VAL A 83 -5.25 -2.18 -0.99
CA VAL A 83 -6.29 -3.21 -1.06
C VAL A 83 -6.97 -3.37 0.31
N ALA A 84 -6.21 -3.43 1.40
CA ALA A 84 -6.79 -3.53 2.75
C ALA A 84 -7.71 -2.33 3.06
N ILE A 85 -7.28 -1.10 2.77
CA ILE A 85 -8.12 0.09 2.96
C ILE A 85 -9.37 0.04 2.09
N LEU A 86 -9.26 -0.38 0.83
CA LEU A 86 -10.42 -0.53 -0.05
C LEU A 86 -11.44 -1.50 0.55
N VAL A 87 -11.00 -2.64 1.07
CA VAL A 87 -11.88 -3.63 1.71
C VAL A 87 -12.56 -3.04 2.96
N VAL A 88 -11.82 -2.29 3.79
CA VAL A 88 -12.42 -1.61 4.97
C VAL A 88 -13.47 -0.58 4.55
N ILE A 89 -13.21 0.21 3.50
CA ILE A 89 -14.19 1.16 2.97
C ILE A 89 -15.47 0.43 2.54
N ILE A 90 -15.33 -0.70 1.84
CA ILE A 90 -16.47 -1.53 1.43
C ILE A 90 -17.24 -2.03 2.65
N TYR A 91 -16.56 -2.50 3.70
CA TYR A 91 -17.18 -2.90 4.97
C TYR A 91 -17.95 -1.77 5.65
N MET A 92 -17.41 -0.56 5.68
CA MET A 92 -18.11 0.59 6.27
C MET A 92 -19.41 0.95 5.54
N ILE A 93 -19.49 0.68 4.23
CA ILE A 93 -20.67 0.99 3.41
C ILE A 93 -21.68 -0.16 3.44
N TYR A 94 -21.19 -1.40 3.48
CA TYR A 94 -22.01 -2.61 3.53
C TYR A 94 -21.56 -3.44 4.72
N PRO A 95 -22.08 -3.26 5.94
CA PRO A 95 -21.55 -3.94 7.14
C PRO A 95 -21.93 -5.43 7.24
N ASN A 96 -22.89 -5.90 6.46
CA ASN A 96 -23.44 -7.27 6.58
C ASN A 96 -22.53 -8.39 6.04
N TRP A 97 -21.42 -8.04 5.38
CA TRP A 97 -20.44 -9.02 4.88
C TRP A 97 -19.21 -9.05 5.79
N PRO A 98 -18.45 -10.15 5.82
CA PRO A 98 -17.27 -10.33 6.68
C PRO A 98 -16.04 -9.54 6.16
N GLY A 99 -16.19 -8.23 5.98
CA GLY A 99 -15.17 -7.39 5.36
C GLY A 99 -13.92 -7.20 6.22
N ILE A 100 -14.07 -7.24 7.55
CA ILE A 100 -12.93 -7.15 8.47
C ILE A 100 -12.06 -8.42 8.37
N GLU A 101 -12.66 -9.60 8.34
CA GLU A 101 -11.95 -10.86 8.16
C GLU A 101 -11.20 -10.90 6.82
N VAL A 102 -11.86 -10.45 5.74
CA VAL A 102 -11.25 -10.38 4.42
C VAL A 102 -10.09 -9.39 4.40
N ALA A 103 -10.22 -8.22 5.03
CA ALA A 103 -9.14 -7.25 5.14
C ALA A 103 -7.95 -7.81 5.94
N SER A 104 -8.21 -8.53 7.04
CA SER A 104 -7.16 -9.24 7.79
C SER A 104 -6.42 -10.27 6.94
N LEU A 105 -7.13 -11.04 6.11
CA LEU A 105 -6.50 -12.01 5.20
C LEU A 105 -5.64 -11.34 4.13
N VAL A 106 -6.07 -10.19 3.59
CA VAL A 106 -5.26 -9.39 2.68
C VAL A 106 -3.97 -8.92 3.35
N VAL A 107 -4.05 -8.48 4.61
CA VAL A 107 -2.87 -8.06 5.39
C VAL A 107 -1.93 -9.24 5.63
N VAL A 108 -2.45 -10.41 6.01
CA VAL A 108 -1.67 -11.65 6.19
C VAL A 108 -0.95 -12.03 4.89
N GLY A 109 -1.68 -12.09 3.77
CA GLY A 109 -1.11 -12.44 2.47
C GLY A 109 -0.04 -11.42 2.05
N GLY A 110 -0.30 -10.14 2.27
CA GLY A 110 0.69 -9.08 2.07
C GLY A 110 1.93 -9.27 2.92
N LEU A 111 1.79 -9.63 4.20
CA LEU A 111 2.90 -9.82 5.13
C LEU A 111 3.77 -11.00 4.69
N ILE A 112 3.14 -12.11 4.32
CA ILE A 112 3.83 -13.29 3.79
C ILE A 112 4.58 -12.94 2.50
N LEU A 113 3.91 -12.28 1.54
CA LEU A 113 4.52 -11.89 0.27
C LEU A 113 5.71 -10.95 0.48
N THR A 114 5.56 -9.93 1.32
CA THR A 114 6.61 -8.96 1.62
C THR A 114 7.78 -9.60 2.35
N ALA A 115 7.52 -10.52 3.29
CA ALA A 115 8.55 -11.32 3.96
C ALA A 115 9.31 -12.21 2.97
N ILE A 116 8.61 -12.94 2.08
CA ILE A 116 9.26 -13.76 1.05
C ILE A 116 10.17 -12.90 0.18
N LEU A 117 9.68 -11.76 -0.32
CA LEU A 117 10.48 -10.85 -1.16
C LEU A 117 11.69 -10.28 -0.43
N PHE A 118 11.55 -9.99 0.86
CA PHE A 118 12.64 -9.50 1.71
C PHE A 118 13.69 -10.60 1.97
N PHE A 119 13.26 -11.79 2.40
CA PHE A 119 14.15 -12.89 2.76
C PHE A 119 14.79 -13.60 1.56
N SER A 120 14.18 -13.53 0.37
CA SER A 120 14.77 -14.08 -0.85
C SER A 120 16.13 -13.46 -1.20
N ASN A 121 16.40 -12.23 -0.74
CA ASN A 121 17.64 -11.55 -1.06
C ASN A 121 18.14 -10.66 0.08
N VAL A 122 18.24 -11.25 1.28
CA VAL A 122 18.60 -10.52 2.52
C VAL A 122 19.84 -9.65 2.33
N SER A 123 20.89 -10.15 1.68
CA SER A 123 22.16 -9.42 1.51
C SER A 123 22.00 -8.06 0.82
N ARG A 124 21.10 -7.96 -0.17
CA ARG A 124 20.75 -6.71 -0.85
C ARG A 124 19.65 -5.94 -0.14
N GLN A 125 18.75 -6.63 0.55
CA GLN A 125 17.55 -6.05 1.15
C GLN A 125 17.77 -5.49 2.56
N LYS A 126 18.91 -5.74 3.23
CA LYS A 126 19.19 -5.15 4.58
C LYS A 126 19.02 -3.63 4.61
N GLN A 127 19.41 -2.93 3.54
CA GLN A 127 19.25 -1.47 3.47
C GLN A 127 17.77 -1.03 3.36
N ASN A 128 16.88 -1.94 2.94
CA ASN A 128 15.47 -1.74 2.66
C ASN A 128 14.56 -2.53 3.63
N VAL A 129 14.95 -2.62 4.89
CA VAL A 129 14.13 -3.17 5.98
C VAL A 129 12.93 -2.28 6.31
N PHE A 130 13.02 -0.98 6.01
CA PHE A 130 12.05 0.03 6.42
C PHE A 130 10.62 -0.20 5.90
N PRO A 131 10.37 -0.51 4.61
CA PRO A 131 9.04 -0.84 4.13
C PRO A 131 8.41 -2.02 4.88
N LEU A 132 9.19 -3.05 5.19
CA LEU A 132 8.72 -4.22 5.94
C LEU A 132 8.33 -3.82 7.38
N LEU A 133 9.17 -3.03 8.06
CA LEU A 133 8.88 -2.54 9.41
C LEU A 133 7.64 -1.64 9.46
N ILE A 134 7.50 -0.68 8.53
CA ILE A 134 6.29 0.14 8.43
C ILE A 134 5.08 -0.75 8.26
N PHE A 135 5.17 -1.77 7.41
CA PHE A 135 4.02 -2.62 7.14
C PHE A 135 3.62 -3.48 8.34
N ILE A 136 4.59 -3.97 9.12
CA ILE A 136 4.33 -4.64 10.41
C ILE A 136 3.60 -3.67 11.37
N ILE A 137 4.07 -2.44 11.51
CA ILE A 137 3.43 -1.42 12.36
C ILE A 137 2.00 -1.14 11.88
N ILE A 138 1.81 -0.96 10.57
CA ILE A 138 0.48 -0.73 9.98
C ILE A 138 -0.43 -1.94 10.20
N SER A 139 0.08 -3.17 10.12
CA SER A 139 -0.70 -4.39 10.41
C SER A 139 -1.16 -4.45 11.86
N ILE A 140 -0.32 -4.01 12.81
CA ILE A 140 -0.69 -3.93 14.22
C ILE A 140 -1.77 -2.85 14.43
N ILE A 141 -1.55 -1.65 13.87
CA ILE A 141 -2.54 -0.55 13.92
C ILE A 141 -3.86 -1.01 13.31
N PHE A 142 -3.82 -1.67 12.15
CA PHE A 142 -4.99 -2.22 11.48
C PHE A 142 -5.73 -3.21 12.37
N SER A 143 -5.02 -4.11 13.06
CA SER A 143 -5.64 -5.07 13.98
C SER A 143 -6.35 -4.38 15.14
N VAL A 144 -5.78 -3.31 15.68
CA VAL A 144 -6.41 -2.47 16.73
C VAL A 144 -7.65 -1.75 16.19
N VAL A 145 -7.56 -1.11 15.02
CA VAL A 145 -8.68 -0.43 14.38
C VAL A 145 -9.81 -1.42 14.07
N ALA A 146 -9.48 -2.60 13.55
CA ALA A 146 -10.44 -3.65 13.26
C ALA A 146 -11.14 -4.17 14.53
N PHE A 147 -10.41 -4.27 15.66
CA PHE A 147 -11.00 -4.61 16.95
C PHE A 147 -12.00 -3.54 17.41
N VAL A 148 -11.64 -2.26 17.30
CA VAL A 148 -12.54 -1.13 17.63
C VAL A 148 -13.79 -1.13 16.74
N LEU A 149 -13.64 -1.38 15.44
CA LEU A 149 -14.76 -1.42 14.49
C LEU A 149 -15.73 -2.60 14.73
N ARG A 150 -15.27 -3.69 15.36
CA ARG A 150 -16.11 -4.84 15.74
C ARG A 150 -16.82 -4.65 17.08
N GLY A 151 -16.47 -3.64 17.87
CA GLY A 151 -17.07 -3.40 19.17
C GLY A 151 -16.80 -4.55 20.16
N GLN A 152 -17.86 -5.22 20.63
CA GLN A 152 -17.77 -6.28 21.65
C GLN A 152 -17.64 -7.69 21.09
N GLU A 153 -17.55 -7.85 19.77
CA GLU A 153 -17.36 -9.18 19.21
C GLU A 153 -15.97 -9.74 19.51
N PRO A 154 -15.85 -11.06 19.75
CA PRO A 154 -14.56 -11.69 19.93
C PRO A 154 -13.68 -11.52 18.69
N LEU A 155 -12.37 -11.52 18.91
CA LEU A 155 -11.38 -11.47 17.83
C LEU A 155 -11.61 -12.64 16.87
N GLY A 156 -11.93 -12.31 15.62
CA GLY A 156 -12.01 -13.30 14.56
C GLY A 156 -10.66 -14.00 14.36
N TRP A 157 -10.69 -15.28 14.02
CA TRP A 157 -9.49 -16.09 13.79
C TRP A 157 -8.50 -15.44 12.82
N ALA A 158 -8.99 -14.74 11.79
CA ALA A 158 -8.16 -14.06 10.79
C ALA A 158 -7.30 -12.94 11.40
N MET A 159 -7.80 -12.26 12.43
CA MET A 159 -7.09 -11.19 13.15
C MET A 159 -6.01 -11.77 14.08
N ILE A 160 -6.31 -12.89 14.72
CA ILE A 160 -5.31 -13.63 15.51
C ILE A 160 -4.16 -14.06 14.61
N VAL A 161 -4.47 -14.64 13.45
CA VAL A 161 -3.47 -15.02 12.44
C VAL A 161 -2.67 -13.81 11.97
N SER A 162 -3.28 -12.65 11.72
CA SER A 162 -2.54 -11.45 11.29
C SER A 162 -1.55 -10.97 12.34
N ILE A 163 -1.94 -10.94 13.62
CA ILE A 163 -1.06 -10.54 14.71
C ILE A 163 0.09 -11.55 14.87
N SER A 164 -0.21 -12.86 14.88
CA SER A 164 0.80 -13.91 15.01
C SER A 164 1.81 -13.89 13.87
N VAL A 165 1.36 -13.73 12.62
CA VAL A 165 2.23 -13.65 11.45
C VAL A 165 3.09 -12.39 11.48
N ALA A 166 2.52 -11.23 11.82
CA ALA A 166 3.26 -9.98 11.96
C ALA A 166 4.38 -10.11 13.00
N LEU A 167 4.08 -10.72 14.16
CA LEU A 167 5.03 -10.94 15.24
C LEU A 167 6.13 -11.93 14.84
N ALA A 168 5.79 -13.03 14.17
CA ALA A 168 6.76 -14.00 13.66
C ALA A 168 7.72 -13.39 12.62
N ILE A 169 7.21 -12.54 11.72
CA ILE A 169 8.03 -11.84 10.73
C ILE A 169 8.93 -10.79 11.41
N PHE A 170 8.41 -10.08 12.40
CA PHE A 170 9.19 -9.13 13.18
C PHE A 170 10.36 -9.81 13.90
N LEU A 171 10.09 -10.88 14.65
CA LEU A 171 11.11 -11.63 15.39
C LEU A 171 12.16 -12.24 14.45
N SER A 172 11.73 -12.88 13.35
CA SER A 172 12.66 -13.45 12.37
C SER A 172 13.55 -12.37 11.75
N THR A 173 12.98 -11.21 11.41
CA THR A 173 13.73 -10.05 10.90
C THR A 173 14.77 -9.56 11.92
N ALA A 174 14.38 -9.42 13.19
CA ALA A 174 15.27 -9.00 14.27
C ALA A 174 16.42 -10.00 14.49
N ILE A 175 16.13 -11.30 14.48
CA ILE A 175 17.13 -12.38 14.64
C ILE A 175 18.12 -12.41 13.47
N ILE A 176 17.66 -12.21 12.24
CA ILE A 176 18.51 -12.27 11.04
C ILE A 176 19.43 -11.05 10.93
N LEU A 177 18.93 -9.86 11.29
CA LEU A 177 19.70 -8.61 11.22
C LEU A 177 20.57 -8.37 12.46
N ARG A 178 20.25 -8.99 13.62
CA ARG A 178 20.96 -8.88 14.90
C ARG A 178 21.34 -7.42 15.23
N ILE A 179 22.65 -7.15 15.41
CA ILE A 179 23.20 -5.84 15.76
C ILE A 179 22.95 -4.80 14.66
N ASN A 180 22.86 -5.20 13.39
CA ASN A 180 22.55 -4.27 12.30
C ASN A 180 21.10 -3.76 12.36
N PHE A 181 20.18 -4.52 12.96
CA PHE A 181 18.78 -4.11 13.14
C PHE A 181 18.67 -2.85 13.98
N PHE A 182 19.27 -2.87 15.18
CA PHE A 182 19.27 -1.71 16.08
C PHE A 182 20.05 -0.54 15.48
N ARG A 183 21.12 -0.80 14.73
CA ARG A 183 21.87 0.25 14.03
C ARG A 183 21.04 0.92 12.93
N GLU A 184 20.26 0.16 12.17
CA GLU A 184 19.39 0.69 11.11
C GLU A 184 18.15 1.40 11.66
N LEU A 185 17.52 0.86 12.72
CA LEU A 185 16.46 1.53 13.46
C LEU A 185 16.94 2.88 14.00
N LYS A 186 18.10 2.87 14.69
CA LYS A 186 18.72 4.07 15.24
C LYS A 186 18.99 5.11 14.15
N LYS A 187 19.58 4.72 13.01
CA LYS A 187 19.86 5.64 11.90
C LYS A 187 18.63 6.28 11.26
N ARG A 188 17.46 5.64 11.32
CA ARG A 188 16.25 6.10 10.61
C ARG A 188 15.21 6.77 11.52
N PHE A 189 15.19 6.45 12.81
CA PHE A 189 14.28 7.05 13.81
C PHE A 189 14.94 8.12 14.70
N MET A 190 16.21 8.46 14.45
CA MET A 190 16.91 9.63 15.02
C MET A 190 16.69 10.86 14.13
N LEU A 191 16.29 12.06 14.58
CA LEU A 191 16.55 12.73 15.87
C LEU A 191 18.04 12.76 16.23
#